data_AF-A0A091VHI0-F1
#
_entry.id   AF-A0A091VHI0-F1
#
_cell.length_a   1.000
_cell.length_b   1.000
_cell.length_c   1.000
_cell.angle_alpha   90.00
_cell.angle_beta   90.00
_cell.angle_gamma   90.00
#
_symmetry.space_group_name_H-M   'P 1'
#
loop_
_entity.id
_entity.type
_entity.pdbx_description
1 polymer ?
#
loop_
_entity_poly.entity_id
_entity_poly.type
_entity_poly.pdbx_seq_one_letter_code
_entity_poly.pdbx_strand_id
1 'polypeptide(L)'
;MMKTPRPLRSTIFCRLAELLSVEDPTWEMVAMVFLIEMLGCTDLNEELDCALEIFPMYLQSQCLGMPSLVLRGILRLTERPDMARKTLVLLPYVMEQLQGAGSDATAVALPVLGNMLQLLEGKAGPLLTMGLGLRSSPLLPQELDTVRELSIRLFQNVMGLVVGDEKKKMKKEVWDSLVPLFFHLYDQD
;
A
#
# COMPACT_ATOMS: atom_id res chain seq x y z
N MET A 1 -19.01 25.63 -8.17
CA MET A 1 -18.61 25.37 -6.77
C MET A 1 -17.43 26.25 -6.43
N MET A 2 -17.51 27.08 -5.38
CA MET A 2 -16.38 27.87 -4.92
C MET A 2 -15.36 26.92 -4.28
N LYS A 3 -14.11 26.92 -4.79
CA LYS A 3 -13.03 26.14 -4.18
C LYS A 3 -12.72 26.77 -2.82
N THR A 4 -12.71 25.94 -1.76
CA THR A 4 -12.29 26.36 -0.42
C THR A 4 -10.90 27.02 -0.49
N PRO A 5 -10.68 28.19 0.14
CA PRO A 5 -9.38 28.86 0.10
C PRO A 5 -8.24 27.96 0.58
N ARG A 6 -7.08 28.00 -0.08
CA ARG A 6 -5.89 27.22 0.33
C ARG A 6 -5.53 27.36 1.81
N PRO A 7 -5.50 28.58 2.41
CA PRO A 7 -5.15 28.73 3.82
C PRO A 7 -6.09 27.96 4.75
N LEU A 8 -7.39 27.92 4.41
CA LEU A 8 -8.38 27.18 5.18
C LEU A 8 -8.18 25.67 5.03
N ARG A 9 -7.91 25.17 3.82
CA ARG A 9 -7.62 23.74 3.60
C ARG A 9 -6.37 23.28 4.34
N SER A 10 -5.29 24.06 4.27
CA SER A 10 -4.05 23.82 5.01
C SER A 10 -4.30 23.78 6.52
N THR A 11 -5.04 24.77 7.05
CA THR A 11 -5.41 24.80 8.47
C THR A 11 -6.21 23.56 8.88
N ILE A 12 -7.22 23.18 8.08
CA ILE A 12 -8.03 21.98 8.35
C ILE A 12 -7.13 20.73 8.34
N PHE A 13 -6.23 20.61 7.36
CA PHE A 13 -5.29 19.49 7.28
C PHE A 13 -4.42 19.38 8.52
N CYS A 14 -3.77 20.46 8.93
CA CYS A 14 -2.94 20.48 10.14
C CYS A 14 -3.75 20.08 11.38
N ARG A 15 -4.99 20.58 11.52
CA ARG A 15 -5.85 20.20 12.65
C ARG A 15 -6.24 18.73 12.66
N LEU A 16 -6.49 18.12 11.50
CA LEU A 16 -6.75 16.69 11.42
C LEU A 16 -5.50 15.87 11.73
N ALA A 17 -4.34 16.28 11.22
CA ALA A 17 -3.07 15.62 11.52
C ALA A 17 -2.73 15.70 13.02
N GLU A 18 -2.93 16.86 13.64
CA GLU A 18 -2.81 17.05 15.09
C GLU A 18 -3.78 16.14 15.86
N LEU A 19 -5.04 16.09 15.43
CA LEU A 19 -6.06 15.24 16.06
C LEU A 19 -5.70 13.76 15.98
N LEU A 20 -5.14 13.31 14.85
CA LEU A 20 -4.66 11.94 14.64
C LEU A 20 -3.31 11.66 15.33
N SER A 21 -2.61 12.69 15.79
CA SER A 21 -1.37 12.52 16.57
C SER A 21 -1.67 12.40 18.07
N VAL A 22 -2.83 12.88 18.51
CA VAL A 22 -3.34 12.70 19.86
C VAL A 22 -4.14 11.41 19.87
N GLU A 23 -3.77 10.43 20.70
CA GLU A 23 -4.44 9.13 20.83
C GLU A 23 -5.86 9.26 21.45
N ASP A 24 -6.76 10.01 20.81
CA ASP A 24 -8.18 10.05 21.16
C ASP A 24 -8.97 9.12 20.22
N PRO A 25 -9.38 7.93 20.71
CA PRO A 25 -10.00 6.89 19.89
C PRO A 25 -11.38 7.27 19.33
N THR A 26 -12.00 8.36 19.80
CA THR A 26 -13.40 8.68 19.50
C THR A 26 -13.61 9.18 18.07
N TRP A 27 -12.63 9.89 17.51
CA TRP A 27 -12.75 10.59 16.22
C TRP A 27 -11.74 10.16 15.17
N GLU A 28 -10.88 9.19 15.46
CA GLU A 28 -9.77 8.81 14.58
C GLU A 28 -10.24 8.39 13.19
N MET A 29 -11.24 7.52 13.10
CA MET A 29 -11.74 7.03 11.81
C MET A 29 -12.32 8.18 10.97
N VAL A 30 -13.10 9.05 11.61
CA VAL A 30 -13.69 10.22 10.94
C VAL A 30 -12.60 11.17 10.46
N ALA A 31 -11.64 11.49 11.34
CA ALA A 31 -10.51 12.35 11.02
C ALA A 31 -9.66 11.78 9.87
N MET A 32 -9.39 10.48 9.88
CA MET A 32 -8.64 9.78 8.84
C MET A 32 -9.37 9.82 7.49
N VAL A 33 -10.70 9.61 7.47
CA VAL A 33 -11.50 9.74 6.23
C VAL A 33 -11.36 11.13 5.63
N PHE A 34 -11.50 12.18 6.45
CA PHE A 34 -11.35 13.56 5.97
C PHE A 34 -9.92 13.86 5.51
N LEU A 35 -8.91 13.37 6.23
CA LEU A 35 -7.50 13.52 5.87
C LEU A 35 -7.23 12.92 4.48
N ILE A 36 -7.68 11.69 4.24
CA ILE A 36 -7.51 10.97 2.96
C ILE A 36 -8.20 11.70 1.82
N GLU A 37 -9.38 12.27 2.07
CA GLU A 37 -10.06 13.04 1.04
C GLU A 37 -9.29 14.30 0.66
N MET A 38 -8.65 14.95 1.64
CA MET A 38 -7.81 16.11 1.38
C MET A 38 -6.47 15.78 0.71
N LEU A 39 -6.01 14.52 0.70
CA LEU A 39 -4.82 14.09 -0.07
C LEU A 39 -4.99 14.29 -1.58
N GLY A 40 -6.22 14.47 -2.08
CA GLY A 40 -6.48 14.86 -3.47
C GLY A 40 -6.09 16.30 -3.79
N CYS A 41 -5.78 17.14 -2.78
CA CYS A 41 -5.38 18.52 -2.99
C CYS A 41 -3.91 18.59 -3.43
N THR A 42 -3.68 19.16 -4.62
CA THR A 42 -2.32 19.33 -5.18
C THR A 42 -1.53 20.49 -4.56
N ASP A 43 -2.18 21.33 -3.74
CA ASP A 43 -1.59 22.53 -3.15
C ASP A 43 -1.14 22.36 -1.69
N LEU A 44 -1.18 21.13 -1.16
CA LEU A 44 -0.88 20.79 0.23
C LEU A 44 0.40 19.93 0.39
N ASN A 45 1.30 19.95 -0.59
CA ASN A 45 2.43 19.00 -0.65
C ASN A 45 3.39 19.07 0.55
N GLU A 46 3.47 20.23 1.20
CA GLU A 46 4.26 20.43 2.43
C GLU A 46 3.56 19.78 3.62
N GLU A 47 2.25 19.97 3.73
CA GLU A 47 1.43 19.41 4.81
C GLU A 47 1.28 17.89 4.70
N LEU A 48 1.29 17.35 3.48
CA LEU A 48 1.21 15.91 3.24
C LEU A 48 2.38 15.13 3.87
N ASP A 49 3.52 15.77 4.13
CA ASP A 49 4.64 15.11 4.82
C ASP A 49 4.25 14.67 6.23
N CYS A 50 3.44 15.46 6.94
CA CYS A 50 2.91 15.09 8.26
C CYS A 50 2.00 13.85 8.19
N ALA A 51 1.24 13.66 7.11
CA ALA A 51 0.40 12.48 6.97
C ALA A 51 1.24 11.20 6.80
N LEU A 52 2.39 11.28 6.12
CA LEU A 52 3.29 10.13 5.97
C LEU A 52 3.91 9.70 7.30
N GLU A 53 4.08 10.60 8.26
CA GLU A 53 4.55 10.28 9.61
C GLU A 53 3.49 9.55 10.44
N ILE A 54 2.21 9.82 10.16
CA ILE A 54 1.07 9.27 10.89
C ILE A 54 0.65 7.89 10.35
N PHE A 55 0.76 7.66 9.03
CA PHE A 55 0.30 6.43 8.38
C PHE A 55 0.86 5.11 8.96
N PRO A 56 2.14 4.99 9.35
CA PRO A 56 2.66 3.78 9.99
C PRO A 56 1.86 3.34 11.21
N MET A 57 1.50 4.28 12.08
CA MET A 57 0.72 4.02 13.30
C MET A 57 -0.66 3.45 12.97
N TYR A 58 -1.32 4.02 11.96
CA TYR A 58 -2.68 3.61 11.59
C TYR A 58 -2.74 2.38 10.67
N LEU A 59 -1.66 2.06 9.95
CA LEU A 59 -1.51 0.76 9.27
C LEU A 59 -1.44 -0.38 10.27
N GLN A 60 -0.86 -0.16 11.46
CA GLN A 60 -0.75 -1.16 12.52
C GLN A 60 -1.93 -1.12 13.52
N SER A 61 -2.96 -0.32 13.26
CA SER A 61 -4.13 -0.20 14.13
C SER A 61 -4.94 -1.50 14.18
N GLN A 62 -5.46 -1.84 15.37
CA GLN A 62 -6.40 -2.94 15.57
C GLN A 62 -7.83 -2.59 15.14
N CYS A 63 -8.10 -1.32 14.81
CA CYS A 63 -9.41 -0.87 14.36
C CYS A 63 -9.73 -1.46 12.97
N LEU A 64 -10.82 -2.23 12.88
CA LEU A 64 -11.25 -2.84 11.63
C LEU A 64 -11.49 -1.76 10.55
N GLY A 65 -10.90 -1.96 9.39
CA GLY A 65 -11.01 -1.04 8.25
C GLY A 65 -10.05 0.15 8.29
N MET A 66 -9.41 0.46 9.42
CA MET A 66 -8.43 1.55 9.49
C MET A 66 -7.21 1.30 8.59
N PRO A 67 -6.58 0.12 8.57
CA PRO A 67 -5.47 -0.14 7.64
C PRO A 67 -5.90 -0.05 6.17
N SER A 68 -7.08 -0.57 5.82
CA SER A 68 -7.65 -0.47 4.47
C SER A 68 -7.87 0.98 4.05
N LEU A 69 -8.39 1.80 4.98
CA LEU A 69 -8.59 3.23 4.76
C LEU A 69 -7.24 3.94 4.50
N VAL A 70 -6.23 3.73 5.34
CA VAL A 70 -4.89 4.31 5.14
C VAL A 70 -4.27 3.84 3.82
N LEU A 71 -4.39 2.56 3.48
CA LEU A 71 -3.90 2.02 2.20
C LEU A 71 -4.56 2.69 0.99
N ARG A 72 -5.85 3.03 1.05
CA ARG A 72 -6.53 3.82 0.00
C ARG A 72 -5.94 5.22 -0.13
N GLY A 73 -5.59 5.85 1.00
CA GLY A 73 -4.87 7.12 1.03
C GLY A 73 -3.50 7.02 0.36
N ILE A 74 -2.72 6.00 0.73
CA ILE A 74 -1.40 5.73 0.13
C ILE A 74 -1.53 5.44 -1.36
N LEU A 75 -2.53 4.65 -1.79
CA LEU A 75 -2.78 4.36 -3.21
C LEU A 75 -2.94 5.66 -4.01
N ARG A 76 -3.80 6.56 -3.52
CA ARG A 76 -4.01 7.89 -4.12
C ARG A 76 -2.73 8.72 -4.20
N LEU A 77 -1.83 8.59 -3.22
CA LEU A 77 -0.52 9.27 -3.25
C LEU A 77 0.47 8.61 -4.23
N THR A 78 0.42 7.29 -4.42
CA THR A 78 1.28 6.61 -5.39
C THR A 78 0.92 6.94 -6.84
N GLU A 79 -0.33 7.31 -7.11
CA GLU A 79 -0.80 7.78 -8.42
C GLU A 79 -0.35 9.23 -8.73
N ARG A 80 0.13 9.96 -7.71
CA ARG A 80 0.57 11.36 -7.81
C ARG A 80 2.09 11.45 -8.02
N PRO A 81 2.60 11.90 -9.18
CA PRO A 81 4.03 11.85 -9.48
C PRO A 81 4.92 12.68 -8.53
N ASP A 82 4.36 13.74 -7.93
CA ASP A 82 5.02 14.62 -6.96
C ASP A 82 5.15 14.01 -5.56
N MET A 83 4.28 13.07 -5.20
CA MET A 83 4.23 12.46 -3.86
C MET A 83 4.62 10.98 -3.84
N ALA A 84 4.49 10.28 -4.98
CA ALA A 84 4.68 8.85 -5.10
C ALA A 84 6.06 8.37 -4.60
N ARG A 85 7.12 9.14 -4.84
CA ARG A 85 8.46 8.77 -4.31
C ARG A 85 8.54 8.89 -2.79
N LYS A 86 7.83 9.84 -2.18
CA LYS A 86 7.83 10.04 -0.73
C LYS A 86 7.12 8.87 -0.01
N THR A 87 6.12 8.25 -0.64
CA THR A 87 5.41 7.11 -0.04
C THR A 87 6.26 5.85 0.09
N LEU A 88 7.43 5.78 -0.55
CA LEU A 88 8.32 4.61 -0.46
C LEU A 88 8.83 4.34 0.96
N VAL A 89 8.81 5.35 1.85
CA VAL A 89 9.12 5.15 3.28
C VAL A 89 8.12 4.21 3.97
N LEU A 90 6.91 4.09 3.41
CA LEU A 90 5.83 3.27 3.96
C LEU A 90 5.85 1.82 3.46
N LEU A 91 6.74 1.51 2.51
CA LEU A 91 6.81 0.21 1.87
C LEU A 91 6.90 -0.97 2.86
N PRO A 92 7.71 -0.94 3.94
CA PRO A 92 7.74 -2.04 4.91
C PRO A 92 6.39 -2.29 5.58
N TYR A 93 5.70 -1.21 5.97
CA TYR A 93 4.39 -1.29 6.63
C TYR A 93 3.30 -1.82 5.68
N VAL A 94 3.35 -1.46 4.40
CA VAL A 94 2.45 -2.02 3.37
C VAL A 94 2.70 -3.51 3.19
N MET A 95 3.96 -3.95 3.22
CA MET A 95 4.31 -5.38 3.14
C MET A 95 3.84 -6.17 4.37
N GLU A 96 3.82 -5.57 5.55
CA GLU A 96 3.24 -6.18 6.75
C GLU A 96 1.73 -6.43 6.59
N GLN A 97 1.00 -5.52 5.92
CA GLN A 97 -0.43 -5.71 5.66
C GLN A 97 -0.73 -6.93 4.78
N LEU A 98 0.20 -7.30 3.89
CA LEU A 98 0.07 -8.50 3.04
C LEU A 98 0.31 -9.81 3.80
N GLN A 99 0.83 -9.75 5.02
CA GLN A 99 1.03 -10.91 5.90
C GLN A 99 -0.12 -11.08 6.90
N GLY A 100 -1.00 -10.07 7.02
CA GLY A 100 -2.17 -10.12 7.89
C GLY A 100 -3.33 -10.92 7.29
N ALA A 101 -4.14 -11.52 8.16
CA ALA A 101 -5.31 -12.34 7.79
C ALA A 101 -6.52 -11.54 7.24
N GLY A 102 -6.41 -10.22 7.04
CA GLY A 102 -7.52 -9.35 6.65
C GLY A 102 -7.69 -9.24 5.14
N SER A 103 -8.81 -9.73 4.60
CA SER A 103 -9.06 -9.76 3.14
C SER A 103 -9.19 -8.38 2.49
N ASP A 104 -9.80 -7.40 3.18
CA ASP A 104 -10.02 -6.04 2.63
C ASP A 104 -8.73 -5.21 2.56
N ALA A 105 -7.93 -5.22 3.62
CA ALA A 105 -6.64 -4.52 3.64
C ALA A 105 -5.66 -5.12 2.63
N THR A 106 -5.59 -6.46 2.52
CA THR A 106 -4.74 -7.16 1.55
C THR A 106 -5.12 -6.81 0.11
N ALA A 107 -6.43 -6.73 -0.19
CA ALA A 107 -6.91 -6.36 -1.53
C ALA A 107 -6.45 -4.95 -1.96
N VAL A 108 -6.37 -3.98 -1.03
CA VAL A 108 -5.89 -2.62 -1.31
C VAL A 108 -4.36 -2.53 -1.25
N ALA A 109 -3.69 -3.32 -0.41
CA ALA A 109 -2.23 -3.33 -0.29
C ALA A 109 -1.52 -3.81 -1.56
N LEU A 110 -2.11 -4.78 -2.28
CA LEU A 110 -1.55 -5.31 -3.53
C LEU A 110 -1.35 -4.25 -4.63
N PRO A 111 -2.37 -3.45 -5.03
CA PRO A 111 -2.17 -2.39 -6.01
C PRO A 111 -1.24 -1.28 -5.51
N VAL A 112 -1.25 -0.94 -4.21
CA VAL A 112 -0.29 0.00 -3.62
C VAL A 112 1.14 -0.47 -3.82
N LEU A 113 1.41 -1.73 -3.48
CA LEU A 113 2.72 -2.34 -3.65
C LEU A 113 3.13 -2.36 -5.13
N GLY A 114 2.20 -2.70 -6.03
CA GLY A 114 2.43 -2.66 -7.48
C GLY A 114 2.89 -1.28 -7.97
N ASN A 115 2.23 -0.21 -7.54
CA ASN A 115 2.61 1.15 -7.90
C ASN A 115 3.98 1.54 -7.31
N MET A 116 4.23 1.24 -6.03
CA MET A 116 5.51 1.51 -5.39
C MET A 116 6.68 0.79 -6.07
N LEU A 117 6.46 -0.44 -6.53
CA LEU A 117 7.44 -1.24 -7.27
C LEU A 117 7.79 -0.63 -8.63
N GLN A 118 6.80 -0.11 -9.36
CA GLN A 118 7.06 0.62 -10.61
C GLN A 118 7.91 1.87 -10.38
N LEU A 119 7.75 2.57 -9.26
CA LEU A 119 8.59 3.72 -8.91
C LEU A 119 10.07 3.35 -8.61
N LEU A 120 10.31 2.08 -8.28
CA LEU A 120 11.62 1.50 -8.04
C LEU A 120 12.25 0.92 -9.31
N GLU A 121 11.54 0.94 -10.46
CA GLU A 121 12.05 0.47 -11.74
C GLU A 121 13.40 1.13 -12.08
N GLY A 122 14.38 0.31 -12.45
CA GLY A 122 15.78 0.74 -12.68
C GLY A 122 16.71 0.68 -11.46
N LYS A 123 16.21 0.34 -10.26
CA LYS A 123 17.04 0.05 -9.07
C LYS A 123 16.81 -1.40 -8.63
N ALA A 124 17.69 -2.29 -9.07
CA ALA A 124 17.62 -3.73 -8.76
C ALA A 124 17.80 -4.07 -7.26
N GLY A 125 18.51 -3.22 -6.52
CA GLY A 125 18.86 -3.48 -5.11
C GLY A 125 17.66 -3.69 -4.17
N PRO A 126 16.71 -2.74 -4.09
CA PRO A 126 15.54 -2.86 -3.21
C PRO A 126 14.61 -4.03 -3.56
N LEU A 127 14.50 -4.38 -4.86
CA LEU A 127 13.67 -5.49 -5.35
C LEU A 127 14.18 -6.85 -4.86
N LEU A 128 15.50 -7.06 -4.84
CA LEU A 128 16.11 -8.31 -4.38
C LEU A 128 16.00 -8.52 -2.87
N THR A 129 16.07 -7.44 -2.08
CA THR A 129 15.75 -7.50 -0.65
C THR A 129 14.26 -7.73 -0.40
N MET A 130 13.39 -7.23 -1.29
CA MET A 130 11.93 -7.40 -1.20
C MET A 130 11.46 -8.82 -1.51
N GLY A 131 12.16 -9.51 -2.42
CA GLY A 131 11.91 -10.92 -2.74
C GLY A 131 12.07 -11.88 -1.56
N LEU A 132 12.64 -11.43 -0.43
CA LEU A 132 12.69 -12.21 0.81
C LEU A 132 11.41 -12.12 1.65
N GLY A 133 10.61 -11.05 1.53
CA GLY A 133 9.36 -10.87 2.30
C GLY A 133 8.14 -11.51 1.62
N LEU A 134 8.13 -11.58 0.28
CA LEU A 134 7.12 -12.36 -0.47
C LEU A 134 7.32 -13.87 -0.27
N ARG A 135 8.52 -14.29 0.13
CA ARG A 135 8.97 -15.69 0.29
C ARG A 135 8.31 -16.41 1.46
N SER A 136 7.88 -15.67 2.47
CA SER A 136 7.35 -16.21 3.72
C SER A 136 5.85 -16.03 3.87
N SER A 137 5.18 -15.36 2.93
CA SER A 137 3.75 -15.15 3.08
C SER A 137 2.98 -16.38 2.57
N PRO A 138 2.22 -17.06 3.43
CA PRO A 138 1.15 -17.94 2.97
C PRO A 138 0.04 -17.04 2.44
N LEU A 139 0.29 -16.30 1.35
CA LEU A 139 -0.52 -15.11 1.02
C LEU A 139 -1.97 -15.45 0.68
N LEU A 140 -2.32 -16.72 0.46
CA LEU A 140 -3.68 -17.11 0.06
C LEU A 140 -4.10 -18.51 0.53
N PRO A 141 -4.45 -18.74 1.82
CA PRO A 141 -5.51 -19.67 2.13
C PRO A 141 -6.83 -18.91 1.94
N GLN A 142 -7.45 -19.20 0.79
CA GLN A 142 -8.86 -19.63 0.72
C GLN A 142 -9.99 -18.66 0.29
N GLU A 143 -9.99 -17.32 0.43
CA GLU A 143 -11.33 -16.66 0.42
C GLU A 143 -11.72 -15.61 -0.64
N LEU A 144 -10.86 -15.06 -1.51
CA LEU A 144 -11.36 -14.14 -2.57
C LEU A 144 -10.58 -14.23 -3.89
N ASP A 145 -11.28 -14.57 -4.97
CA ASP A 145 -10.76 -14.61 -6.36
C ASP A 145 -10.04 -13.31 -6.75
N THR A 146 -10.52 -12.17 -6.25
CA THR A 146 -9.94 -10.84 -6.50
C THR A 146 -8.52 -10.70 -5.94
N VAL A 147 -8.26 -11.17 -4.71
CA VAL A 147 -6.92 -11.07 -4.09
C VAL A 147 -5.94 -11.99 -4.82
N ARG A 148 -6.43 -13.15 -5.28
CA ARG A 148 -5.66 -14.08 -6.11
C ARG A 148 -5.27 -13.46 -7.44
N GLU A 149 -6.23 -12.87 -8.15
CA GLU A 149 -5.96 -12.19 -9.42
C GLU A 149 -4.96 -11.04 -9.25
N LEU A 150 -5.14 -10.19 -8.23
CA LEU A 150 -4.25 -9.07 -7.94
C LEU A 150 -2.83 -9.54 -7.60
N SER A 151 -2.69 -10.65 -6.88
CA SER A 151 -1.40 -11.26 -6.55
C SER A 151 -0.68 -11.77 -7.82
N ILE A 152 -1.40 -12.44 -8.71
CA ILE A 152 -0.84 -12.90 -9.99
C ILE A 152 -0.36 -11.72 -10.84
N ARG A 153 -1.18 -10.66 -10.95
CA ARG A 153 -0.80 -9.43 -11.66
C ARG A 153 0.44 -8.77 -11.05
N LEU A 154 0.53 -8.72 -9.71
CA LEU A 154 1.70 -8.20 -9.02
C LEU A 154 2.97 -8.99 -9.35
N PHE A 155 2.91 -10.32 -9.32
CA PHE A 155 4.04 -11.18 -9.69
C PHE A 155 4.47 -10.98 -11.16
N GLN A 156 3.51 -10.82 -12.07
CA GLN A 156 3.80 -10.51 -13.47
C GLN A 156 4.50 -9.15 -13.63
N ASN A 157 4.05 -8.14 -12.89
CA ASN A 157 4.68 -6.81 -12.89
C ASN A 157 6.11 -6.88 -12.37
N VAL A 158 6.34 -7.51 -11.21
CA VAL A 158 7.69 -7.74 -10.65
C VAL A 158 8.61 -8.44 -11.66
N MET A 159 8.10 -9.44 -12.36
CA MET A 159 8.80 -10.16 -13.41
C MET A 159 9.17 -9.31 -14.64
N GLY A 160 8.36 -8.30 -14.95
CA GLY A 160 8.65 -7.30 -15.98
C GLY A 160 9.77 -6.34 -15.60
N LEU A 161 9.90 -6.02 -14.31
CA LEU A 161 10.81 -5.00 -13.78
C LEU A 161 12.27 -5.46 -13.64
N VAL A 162 12.56 -6.77 -13.66
CA VAL A 162 13.92 -7.30 -13.49
C VAL A 162 14.58 -7.69 -14.81
N VAL A 163 15.82 -7.25 -14.98
CA VAL A 163 16.63 -7.39 -16.20
C VAL A 163 17.88 -8.23 -15.92
N GLY A 164 18.37 -8.97 -16.92
CA GLY A 164 19.64 -9.72 -16.83
C GLY A 164 19.55 -11.05 -16.07
N ASP A 165 20.66 -11.50 -15.48
CA ASP A 165 20.74 -12.82 -14.83
C ASP A 165 19.92 -12.93 -13.53
N GLU A 166 19.63 -11.80 -12.88
CA GLU A 166 18.71 -11.74 -11.73
C GLU A 166 17.29 -12.19 -12.10
N LYS A 167 16.90 -12.00 -13.37
CA LYS A 167 15.61 -12.45 -13.90
C LYS A 167 15.46 -13.97 -13.82
N LYS A 168 16.54 -14.74 -13.99
CA LYS A 168 16.47 -16.22 -13.92
C LYS A 168 16.25 -16.69 -12.49
N LYS A 169 16.96 -16.09 -11.52
CA LYS A 169 16.80 -16.41 -10.10
C LYS A 169 15.41 -16.03 -9.61
N MET A 170 14.95 -14.83 -9.98
CA MET A 170 13.62 -14.37 -9.59
C MET A 170 12.49 -15.14 -10.30
N LYS A 171 12.67 -15.57 -11.56
CA LYS A 171 11.74 -16.50 -12.21
C LYS A 171 11.50 -17.73 -11.36
N LYS A 172 12.56 -18.36 -10.86
CA LYS A 172 12.45 -19.57 -10.06
C LYS A 172 11.63 -19.31 -8.78
N GLU A 173 11.95 -18.25 -8.05
CA GLU A 173 11.24 -17.88 -6.81
C GLU A 173 9.76 -17.50 -7.07
N VAL A 174 9.48 -16.78 -8.16
CA VAL A 174 8.12 -16.42 -8.57
C VAL A 174 7.34 -17.67 -9.01
N TRP A 175 7.98 -18.60 -9.73
CA TRP A 175 7.37 -19.89 -10.08
C TRP A 175 7.05 -20.71 -8.85
N ASP A 176 7.95 -20.79 -7.87
CA ASP A 176 7.73 -21.50 -6.61
C ASP A 176 6.56 -20.89 -5.80
N SER A 177 6.28 -19.59 -5.97
CA SER A 177 5.14 -18.89 -5.36
C SER A 177 3.84 -18.97 -6.17
N LEU A 178 3.91 -18.95 -7.51
CA LEU A 178 2.75 -19.01 -8.41
C LEU A 178 2.17 -20.42 -8.55
N VAL A 179 3.01 -21.45 -8.48
CA VAL A 179 2.59 -22.85 -8.57
C VAL A 179 1.50 -23.18 -7.54
N PRO A 180 1.69 -22.91 -6.23
CA PRO A 180 0.62 -23.07 -5.23
C PRO A 180 -0.65 -22.29 -5.58
N LEU A 181 -0.52 -21.02 -6.01
CA LEU A 181 -1.67 -20.18 -6.36
C LEU A 181 -2.49 -20.74 -7.52
N PHE A 182 -1.83 -21.40 -8.48
CA PHE A 182 -2.49 -22.03 -9.61
C PHE A 182 -3.13 -23.37 -9.25
N PHE A 183 -2.49 -24.19 -8.42
CA PHE A 183 -3.04 -25.50 -8.03
C PHE A 183 -4.24 -25.36 -7.07
N HIS A 184 -4.32 -24.29 -6.26
CA HIS A 184 -5.51 -23.97 -5.45
C HIS A 184 -6.74 -23.54 -6.28
N LEU A 185 -6.69 -23.52 -7.62
CA LEU A 185 -7.87 -23.39 -8.49
C LEU A 185 -8.66 -24.70 -8.63
N TYR A 186 -8.03 -25.85 -8.37
CA TYR A 186 -8.62 -27.17 -8.63
C TYR A 186 -8.96 -27.97 -7.36
N ASP A 187 -8.60 -27.47 -6.18
CA ASP A 187 -8.87 -28.12 -4.88
C ASP A 187 -10.14 -27.58 -4.19
N GLN A 188 -10.91 -26.70 -4.85
CA GLN A 188 -12.27 -26.34 -4.39
C GLN A 188 -13.30 -27.29 -5.02
N ASP A 189 -13.47 -28.45 -4.37
CA ASP A 189 -14.67 -29.30 -4.45
C ASP A 189 -15.53 -29.12 -3.17
#